data_AF-A0A5S9R2N0-F1
#
_entry.id   AF-A0A5S9R2N0-F1
#
_cell.length_a   1.000
_cell.length_b   1.000
_cell.length_c   1.000
_cell.angle_alpha   90.00
_cell.angle_beta   90.00
_cell.angle_gamma   90.00
#
_symmetry.space_group_name_H-M   'P 1'
#
loop_
_entity.id
_entity.type
_entity.pdbx_description
1 polymer ?
#
loop_
_entity_poly.entity_id
_entity_poly.type
_entity_poly.pdbx_seq_one_letter_code
_entity_poly.pdbx_strand_id
1 'polypeptide(L)'
;MADTDRSGPAERCVEYLCVNNAGDALILVTTDGNYRNFRLYVGSLGAEMREVTVFDAERMRDGGTTWIFTAEGTFFAPSPLRPPEWGLGSDGSCVWPTADLVGDTWGLPTADTFRPPLPLPNPESFKLVDRAVYVDVGSATDDRILIERAQTALAPAHRDNA
;
A
#
# COMPACT_ATOMS: atom_id res chain seq x y z
N MET A 1 -17.38 -4.66 37.70
CA MET A 1 -17.73 -4.73 36.26
C MET A 1 -16.44 -5.10 35.56
N ALA A 2 -16.38 -6.30 34.99
CA ALA A 2 -15.13 -6.83 34.43
C ALA A 2 -14.75 -6.02 33.18
N ASP A 3 -13.56 -5.42 33.24
CA ASP A 3 -12.88 -4.81 32.11
C ASP A 3 -12.28 -5.97 31.31
N THR A 4 -12.96 -6.35 30.21
CA THR A 4 -12.47 -7.41 29.34
C THR A 4 -11.35 -6.83 28.50
N ASP A 5 -10.14 -6.98 29.04
CA ASP A 5 -8.87 -6.83 28.32
C ASP A 5 -8.92 -7.65 27.02
N ARG A 6 -9.27 -6.98 25.90
CA ARG A 6 -9.15 -7.56 24.56
C ARG A 6 -7.68 -7.50 24.14
N SER A 7 -6.85 -8.27 24.82
CA SER A 7 -5.43 -8.48 24.47
C SER A 7 -5.26 -9.42 23.27
N GLY A 8 -6.05 -9.22 22.22
CA GLY A 8 -5.90 -9.88 20.92
C GLY A 8 -5.29 -8.92 19.90
N PRO A 9 -4.62 -9.41 18.84
CA PRO A 9 -4.18 -8.53 17.76
C PRO A 9 -5.38 -7.79 17.18
N ALA A 10 -5.24 -6.49 16.91
CA ALA A 10 -6.28 -5.73 16.23
C ALA A 10 -6.58 -6.35 14.87
N GLU A 11 -7.86 -6.43 14.53
CA GLU A 11 -8.29 -6.94 13.23
C GLU A 11 -7.85 -5.99 12.13
N ARG A 12 -7.26 -6.51 11.05
CA ARG A 12 -6.71 -5.71 9.95
C ARG A 12 -7.46 -6.01 8.66
N CYS A 13 -7.58 -5.01 7.80
CA CYS A 13 -8.23 -5.04 6.50
C CYS A 13 -7.26 -4.59 5.42
N VAL A 14 -7.50 -5.01 4.18
CA VAL A 14 -6.80 -4.47 3.00
C VAL A 14 -7.29 -3.04 2.74
N GLU A 15 -6.37 -2.09 2.72
CA GLU A 15 -6.64 -0.71 2.27
C GLU A 15 -6.36 -0.59 0.78
N TYR A 16 -5.13 -0.89 0.36
CA TYR A 16 -4.68 -0.76 -1.02
C TYR A 16 -4.04 -2.05 -1.48
N LEU A 17 -4.35 -2.44 -2.72
CA LEU A 17 -3.65 -3.49 -3.44
C LEU A 17 -3.27 -2.91 -4.80
N CYS A 18 -1.97 -2.88 -5.09
CA CYS A 18 -1.45 -2.32 -6.33
C CYS A 18 -0.61 -3.37 -7.05
N VAL A 19 -0.68 -3.40 -8.38
CA VAL A 19 0.03 -4.37 -9.22
C VAL A 19 0.78 -3.66 -10.34
N ASN A 20 1.98 -4.11 -10.69
CA ASN A 20 2.71 -3.54 -11.82
C ASN A 20 2.03 -3.90 -13.16
N ASN A 21 2.51 -3.33 -14.26
CA ASN A 21 1.95 -3.59 -15.60
C ASN A 21 2.04 -5.07 -16.03
N ALA A 22 3.04 -5.80 -15.53
CA ALA A 22 3.25 -7.21 -15.85
C ALA A 22 2.32 -8.14 -15.06
N GLY A 23 1.68 -7.66 -13.99
CA GLY A 23 0.80 -8.47 -13.15
C GLY A 23 1.53 -9.33 -12.10
N ASP A 24 2.86 -9.23 -12.02
CA ASP A 24 3.71 -10.16 -11.28
C ASP A 24 4.36 -9.56 -10.03
N ALA A 25 4.38 -8.22 -9.89
CA ALA A 25 4.81 -7.53 -8.68
C ALA A 25 3.61 -6.82 -8.04
N LEU A 26 3.47 -6.97 -6.73
CA LEU A 26 2.36 -6.41 -5.97
C LEU A 26 2.81 -5.69 -4.70
N ILE A 27 2.00 -4.69 -4.34
CA ILE A 27 2.10 -3.92 -3.11
C ILE A 27 0.77 -4.09 -2.40
N LEU A 28 0.82 -4.54 -1.16
CA LEU A 28 -0.33 -4.68 -0.29
C LEU A 28 -0.17 -3.72 0.89
N VAL A 29 -1.20 -2.92 1.13
CA VAL A 29 -1.30 -2.05 2.30
C VAL A 29 -2.47 -2.51 3.16
N THR A 30 -2.22 -2.76 4.44
CA THR A 30 -3.27 -3.11 5.41
C THR A 30 -3.41 -2.04 6.50
N THR A 31 -4.58 -1.94 7.12
CA THR A 31 -4.88 -1.06 8.26
C THR A 31 -5.81 -1.78 9.24
N ASP A 32 -5.80 -1.39 10.51
CA ASP A 32 -6.78 -1.81 11.52
C ASP A 32 -7.97 -0.82 11.64
N GLY A 33 -8.14 0.06 10.64
CA GLY A 33 -9.10 1.16 10.66
C GLY A 33 -8.57 2.43 11.33
N ASN A 34 -7.40 2.37 11.99
CA ASN A 34 -6.65 3.54 12.38
C ASN A 34 -5.63 3.90 11.29
N TYR A 35 -5.79 5.09 10.72
CA TYR A 35 -4.91 5.61 9.67
C TYR A 35 -3.46 5.84 10.13
N ARG A 36 -3.13 5.64 11.40
CA ARG A 36 -1.75 5.66 11.91
C ARG A 36 -1.09 4.27 11.97
N ASN A 37 -1.84 3.20 11.71
CA ASN A 37 -1.39 1.82 11.85
C ASN A 37 -1.35 1.08 10.51
N PHE A 38 -0.87 1.76 9.47
CA PHE A 38 -0.64 1.13 8.18
C PHE A 38 0.53 0.14 8.24
N ARG A 39 0.37 -0.99 7.55
CA ARG A 39 1.45 -1.91 7.22
C ARG A 39 1.53 -2.06 5.73
N LEU A 40 2.74 -2.20 5.22
CA LEU A 40 3.01 -2.25 3.80
C LEU A 40 3.84 -3.50 3.50
N TYR A 41 3.43 -4.25 2.48
CA TYR A 41 4.08 -5.47 2.03
C TYR A 41 4.37 -5.40 0.54
N VAL A 42 5.50 -5.95 0.13
CA VAL A 42 5.88 -6.07 -1.29
C VAL A 42 6.42 -7.43 -1.64
N GLY A 43 6.10 -7.87 -2.85
CA GLY A 43 6.65 -9.11 -3.38
C GLY A 43 6.10 -9.43 -4.75
N SER A 44 6.43 -10.63 -5.21
CA SER A 44 5.92 -11.16 -6.46
C SER A 44 4.68 -12.03 -6.25
N LEU A 45 3.84 -12.15 -7.28
CA LEU A 45 2.64 -12.98 -7.24
C LEU A 45 3.02 -14.44 -7.00
N GLY A 46 2.44 -15.06 -5.96
CA GLY A 46 2.72 -16.44 -5.58
C GLY A 46 4.04 -16.65 -4.81
N ALA A 47 4.73 -15.57 -4.42
CA ALA A 47 5.94 -15.62 -3.59
C ALA A 47 5.70 -14.99 -2.21
N GLU A 48 6.59 -15.25 -1.26
CA GLU A 48 6.56 -14.57 0.05
C GLU A 48 6.74 -13.05 -0.14
N MET A 49 5.92 -12.26 0.56
CA MET A 49 6.02 -10.81 0.56
C MET A 49 6.83 -10.33 1.77
N ARG A 50 7.69 -9.34 1.53
CA ARG A 50 8.47 -8.65 2.56
C ARG A 50 7.70 -7.45 3.09
N GLU A 51 7.67 -7.29 4.41
CA GLU A 51 7.16 -6.06 5.05
C GLU A 51 8.17 -4.92 4.86
N VAL A 52 7.65 -3.74 4.51
CA VAL A 52 8.40 -2.48 4.51
C VAL A 52 7.94 -1.66 5.70
N THR A 53 8.91 -1.22 6.51
CA THR A 53 8.63 -0.44 7.72
C THR A 53 7.98 0.89 7.37
N VAL A 54 6.73 1.05 7.81
CA VAL A 54 5.97 2.31 7.79
C VAL A 54 6.21 3.02 9.12
N PHE A 55 6.67 4.26 9.08
CA PHE A 55 6.86 5.06 10.30
C PHE A 55 5.84 6.19 10.44
N ASP A 56 5.20 6.60 9.35
CA ASP A 56 4.08 7.54 9.38
C ASP A 56 3.17 7.36 8.15
N ALA A 57 1.96 7.87 8.25
CA ALA A 57 1.03 7.95 7.13
C ALA A 57 0.05 9.11 7.27
N GLU A 58 -0.20 9.80 6.15
CA GLU A 58 -1.08 10.97 6.10
C GLU A 58 -2.09 10.86 4.95
N ARG A 59 -3.34 11.27 5.22
CA ARG A 59 -4.39 11.43 4.20
C ARG A 59 -4.38 12.87 3.71
N MET A 60 -4.18 13.04 2.41
CA MET A 60 -4.19 14.36 1.80
C MET A 60 -5.62 14.90 1.64
N ARG A 61 -5.72 16.23 1.59
CA ARG A 61 -7.00 16.93 1.37
C ARG A 61 -7.51 16.86 -0.07
N ASP A 62 -6.76 16.23 -0.97
CA ASP A 62 -7.08 16.08 -2.39
C ASP A 62 -8.20 15.06 -2.68
N GLY A 63 -8.78 14.47 -1.63
CA GLY A 63 -9.96 13.63 -1.74
C GLY A 63 -9.67 12.13 -1.78
N GLY A 64 -8.44 11.68 -1.53
CA GLY A 64 -8.21 10.24 -1.37
C GLY A 64 -6.78 9.75 -1.28
N THR A 65 -5.79 10.59 -1.62
CA THR A 65 -4.38 10.18 -1.59
C THR A 65 -3.94 9.91 -0.15
N THR A 66 -3.32 8.75 0.06
CA THR A 66 -2.52 8.47 1.27
C THR A 66 -1.04 8.57 0.94
N TRP A 67 -0.32 9.36 1.73
CA TRP A 67 1.14 9.34 1.80
C TRP A 67 1.52 8.32 2.86
N ILE A 68 2.30 7.31 2.48
CA ILE A 68 2.82 6.29 3.40
C ILE A 68 4.33 6.45 3.41
N PHE A 69 4.86 6.87 4.56
CA PHE A 69 6.27 7.14 4.72
C PHE A 69 7.00 5.87 5.15
N THR A 70 7.94 5.43 4.31
CA THR A 70 8.68 4.18 4.51
C THR A 70 10.17 4.44 4.45
N ALA A 71 10.97 3.54 5.03
CA ALA A 71 12.44 3.59 4.93
C ALA A 71 12.99 3.63 3.48
N GLU A 72 12.18 3.21 2.50
CA GLU A 72 12.56 3.12 1.07
C GLU A 72 12.11 4.35 0.27
N GLY A 73 11.42 5.31 0.90
CA GLY A 73 10.84 6.50 0.29
C GLY A 73 9.34 6.64 0.59
N THR A 74 8.67 7.58 -0.07
CA THR A 74 7.24 7.82 0.12
C THR A 74 6.43 7.05 -0.92
N PHE A 75 5.50 6.24 -0.44
CA PHE A 75 4.51 5.56 -1.27
C PHE A 75 3.23 6.40 -1.34
N PHE A 76 2.66 6.51 -2.54
CA PHE A 76 1.40 7.23 -2.78
C PHE A 76 0.32 6.27 -3.28
N ALA A 77 -0.83 6.24 -2.60
CA ALA A 77 -1.99 5.48 -3.05
C ALA A 77 -3.33 6.15 -2.69
N PRO A 78 -4.20 6.41 -3.69
CA PRO A 78 -3.85 6.64 -5.09
C PRO A 78 -2.80 7.76 -5.23
N SER A 79 -2.02 7.79 -6.32
CA SER A 79 -0.95 8.77 -6.52
C SER A 79 -1.43 10.06 -7.17
N PRO A 80 -1.17 11.24 -6.59
CA PRO A 80 -1.54 12.54 -7.16
C PRO A 80 -0.52 13.00 -8.22
N LEU A 81 0.62 12.33 -8.35
CA LEU A 81 1.68 12.68 -9.31
C LEU A 81 1.30 12.34 -10.75
N ARG A 82 0.26 11.52 -10.95
CA ARG A 82 -0.38 11.30 -12.24
C ARG A 82 -1.80 11.82 -12.18
N PRO A 83 -2.05 13.03 -12.73
CA PRO A 83 -3.40 13.53 -12.85
C PRO A 83 -4.21 12.62 -13.79
N PRO A 84 -5.49 12.35 -13.52
CA PRO A 84 -6.37 11.70 -14.47
C PRO A 84 -6.51 12.59 -15.71
N GLU A 85 -6.77 11.96 -16.86
CA GLU A 85 -6.92 12.63 -18.16
C GLU A 85 -7.96 13.78 -18.14
N TRP A 86 -8.88 13.79 -17.17
CA TRP A 86 -10.03 14.70 -17.12
C TRP A 86 -10.21 15.54 -15.84
N GLY A 87 -9.17 15.74 -15.00
CA GLY A 87 -9.32 16.65 -13.86
C GLY A 87 -8.18 16.68 -12.84
N LEU A 88 -8.35 17.49 -11.78
CA LEU A 88 -7.47 17.51 -10.62
C LEU A 88 -7.82 16.30 -9.72
N GLY A 89 -6.89 15.35 -9.58
CA GLY A 89 -7.07 14.12 -8.80
C GLY A 89 -5.95 13.11 -9.09
N SER A 90 -6.08 11.89 -8.59
CA SER A 90 -5.22 10.75 -8.97
C SER A 90 -5.84 9.97 -10.14
N ASP A 91 -5.02 9.45 -11.05
CA ASP A 91 -5.42 8.48 -12.08
C ASP A 91 -5.74 7.07 -11.52
N GLY A 92 -5.74 6.91 -10.20
CA GLY A 92 -5.92 5.60 -9.56
C GLY A 92 -4.67 4.74 -9.63
N SER A 93 -3.50 5.28 -9.99
CA SER A 93 -2.24 4.55 -9.88
C SER A 93 -1.72 4.56 -8.44
N CYS A 94 -0.83 3.63 -8.13
CA CYS A 94 0.05 3.73 -6.98
C CYS A 94 1.48 3.95 -7.47
N VAL A 95 2.30 4.61 -6.67
CA VAL A 95 3.71 4.83 -7.02
C VAL A 95 4.59 4.29 -5.91
N TRP A 96 5.39 3.28 -6.26
CA TRP A 96 6.31 2.53 -5.40
C TRP A 96 7.64 3.24 -5.29
N PRO A 97 8.21 3.24 -4.07
CA PRO A 97 8.53 4.44 -3.35
C PRO A 97 9.46 5.26 -4.21
N THR A 98 9.05 6.48 -4.46
CA THR A 98 9.91 7.42 -5.15
C THR A 98 11.13 7.69 -4.27
N ALA A 99 12.24 8.12 -4.88
CA ALA A 99 13.23 8.92 -4.17
C ALA A 99 12.54 10.02 -3.34
N ASP A 100 13.18 10.57 -2.30
CA ASP A 100 12.60 11.42 -1.25
C ASP A 100 11.96 12.74 -1.76
N LEU A 101 10.88 12.60 -2.54
CA LEU A 101 10.16 13.65 -3.26
C LEU A 101 9.40 14.55 -2.28
N VAL A 102 9.31 14.19 -1.00
CA VAL A 102 8.74 15.06 0.03
C VAL A 102 9.66 16.27 0.24
N GLY A 103 10.98 16.05 0.25
CA GLY A 103 11.97 17.12 0.20
C GLY A 103 12.06 17.76 -1.19
N ASP A 104 12.21 16.95 -2.24
CA ASP A 104 12.53 17.48 -3.60
C ASP A 104 11.32 18.08 -4.34
N THR A 105 10.11 17.56 -4.15
CA THR A 105 8.87 18.05 -4.83
C THR A 105 8.12 19.08 -4.00
N TRP A 106 8.15 18.96 -2.67
CA TRP A 106 7.30 19.77 -1.78
C TRP A 106 8.07 20.57 -0.72
N GLY A 107 9.39 20.42 -0.63
CA GLY A 107 10.24 21.19 0.30
C GLY A 107 9.97 20.90 1.78
N LEU A 108 9.36 19.76 2.11
CA LEU A 108 9.06 19.38 3.48
C LEU A 108 10.28 18.72 4.13
N PRO A 109 10.60 19.07 5.39
CA PRO A 109 11.75 18.47 6.07
C PRO A 109 11.47 17.00 6.35
N THR A 110 12.27 16.10 5.78
CA THR A 110 12.32 14.72 6.23
C THR A 110 12.94 14.66 7.62
N ALA A 111 12.39 13.84 8.51
CA ALA A 111 12.92 13.70 9.87
C ALA A 111 14.40 13.28 9.83
N ASP A 112 15.26 13.82 10.70
CA ASP A 112 16.70 13.50 10.73
C ASP A 112 17.01 12.00 10.93
N THR A 113 16.03 11.26 11.46
CA THR A 113 16.06 9.79 11.64
C THR A 113 15.78 9.03 10.35
N PHE A 114 15.32 9.71 9.30
CA PHE A 114 15.08 9.16 7.97
C PHE A 114 16.35 9.23 7.13
N ARG A 115 17.01 8.07 6.97
CA ARG A 115 18.15 7.90 6.07
C ARG A 115 17.85 6.74 5.14
N PRO A 116 17.14 6.97 4.02
CA PRO A 116 16.85 5.89 3.09
C PRO A 116 18.17 5.34 2.56
N PRO A 117 18.31 4.01 2.41
CA PRO A 117 19.49 3.44 1.78
C PRO A 117 19.57 3.95 0.34
N LEU A 118 20.73 4.48 -0.05
CA LEU A 118 21.01 4.86 -1.43
C LEU A 118 21.54 3.64 -2.22
N PRO A 119 21.19 3.48 -3.51
CA PRO A 119 20.30 4.33 -4.30
C PRO A 119 18.82 4.09 -3.96
N LEU A 120 18.02 5.15 -4.04
CA LEU A 120 16.57 5.04 -3.99
C LEU A 120 16.09 4.24 -5.21
N PRO A 121 15.11 3.32 -5.07
CA PRO A 121 14.53 2.63 -6.22
C PRO A 121 13.94 3.66 -7.20
N ASN A 122 14.08 3.39 -8.51
CA ASN A 122 13.44 4.23 -9.52
C ASN A 122 11.92 4.24 -9.31
N PRO A 123 11.22 5.36 -9.55
CA PRO A 123 9.78 5.42 -9.37
C PRO A 123 9.10 4.42 -10.30
N GLU A 124 8.59 3.35 -9.70
CA GLU A 124 7.81 2.34 -10.41
C GLU A 124 6.33 2.61 -10.22
N SER A 125 5.62 2.39 -11.32
CA SER A 125 4.24 2.73 -11.49
C SER A 125 3.38 1.49 -11.40
N PHE A 126 2.50 1.45 -10.41
CA PHE A 126 1.59 0.34 -10.18
C PHE A 126 0.17 0.81 -10.47
N LYS A 127 -0.68 -0.10 -10.94
CA LYS A 127 -2.11 0.12 -11.08
C LYS A 127 -2.78 -0.26 -9.75
N LEU A 128 -3.64 0.62 -9.20
CA LEU A 128 -4.50 0.22 -8.09
C LEU A 128 -5.52 -0.80 -8.58
N VAL A 129 -5.61 -1.91 -7.86
CA VAL A 129 -6.61 -2.94 -8.10
C VAL A 129 -7.95 -2.40 -7.60
N ASP A 130 -9.03 -2.64 -8.35
CA ASP A 130 -10.37 -2.25 -7.92
C ASP A 130 -10.69 -2.93 -6.58
N ARG A 131 -11.18 -2.16 -5.62
CA ARG A 131 -11.56 -2.67 -4.30
C ARG A 131 -12.52 -3.85 -4.40
N ALA A 132 -13.42 -3.89 -5.38
CA ALA A 132 -14.35 -5.00 -5.58
C ALA A 132 -13.64 -6.36 -5.78
N VAL A 133 -12.39 -6.38 -6.26
CA VAL A 133 -11.60 -7.61 -6.45
C VAL A 133 -11.17 -8.23 -5.11
N TYR A 134 -10.98 -7.39 -4.09
CA TYR A 134 -10.45 -7.82 -2.80
C TYR A 134 -11.31 -7.38 -1.61
N VAL A 135 -12.52 -6.86 -1.84
CA VAL A 135 -13.42 -6.43 -0.75
C VAL A 135 -13.80 -7.62 0.14
N ASP A 136 -13.83 -8.81 -0.44
CA ASP A 136 -14.11 -10.08 0.24
C ASP A 136 -12.88 -10.72 0.88
N VAL A 137 -11.67 -10.15 0.71
CA VAL A 137 -10.47 -10.57 1.47
C VAL A 137 -10.69 -10.38 2.97
N GLY A 138 -11.73 -9.61 3.34
CA GLY A 138 -12.22 -9.50 4.69
C GLY A 138 -11.18 -8.89 5.60
N SER A 139 -11.35 -9.17 6.88
CA SER A 139 -10.45 -8.75 7.94
C SER A 139 -9.80 -9.99 8.58
N ALA A 140 -8.57 -9.84 9.06
CA ALA A 140 -7.86 -10.91 9.76
C ALA A 140 -6.94 -10.31 10.82
N THR A 141 -6.70 -11.08 11.89
CA THR A 141 -5.74 -10.71 12.93
C THR A 141 -4.30 -11.10 12.57
N ASP A 142 -4.11 -11.85 11.47
CA ASP A 142 -2.82 -12.24 10.90
C ASP A 142 -2.69 -11.71 9.47
N ASP A 143 -1.70 -10.83 9.24
CA ASP A 143 -1.44 -10.24 7.93
C ASP A 143 -1.04 -11.30 6.87
N ARG A 144 -0.50 -12.46 7.27
CA ARG A 144 -0.19 -13.55 6.34
C ARG A 144 -1.45 -14.05 5.62
N ILE A 145 -2.57 -14.13 6.35
CA ILE A 145 -3.85 -14.53 5.77
C ILE A 145 -4.33 -13.47 4.77
N LEU A 146 -4.15 -12.19 5.07
CA LEU A 146 -4.51 -11.10 4.14
C LEU A 146 -3.64 -11.13 2.88
N ILE A 147 -2.33 -11.39 3.03
CA ILE A 147 -1.39 -11.57 1.92
C ILE A 147 -1.83 -12.72 1.01
N GLU A 148 -2.06 -13.90 1.57
CA GLU A 148 -2.47 -15.09 0.81
C GLU A 148 -3.79 -14.86 0.05
N ARG A 149 -4.77 -14.24 0.71
CA ARG A 149 -6.06 -13.92 0.10
C ARG A 149 -5.92 -12.87 -1.01
N ALA A 150 -5.12 -11.82 -0.81
CA ALA A 150 -4.87 -10.81 -1.84
C ALA A 150 -4.14 -11.41 -3.06
N GLN A 151 -3.12 -12.25 -2.81
CA GLN A 151 -2.44 -12.98 -3.89
C GLN A 151 -3.38 -13.95 -4.60
N THR A 152 -4.29 -14.62 -3.88
CA THR A 152 -5.30 -15.51 -4.48
C THR A 152 -6.31 -14.75 -5.33
N ALA A 153 -6.72 -13.54 -4.91
CA ALA A 153 -7.62 -12.70 -5.68
C ALA A 153 -6.99 -12.18 -7.00
N LEU A 154 -5.66 -12.08 -7.03
CA LEU A 154 -4.89 -11.67 -8.21
C LEU A 154 -4.36 -12.84 -9.05
N ALA A 155 -4.17 -14.00 -8.44
CA ALA A 155 -3.93 -15.25 -9.15
C ALA A 155 -5.18 -15.50 -9.99
N PRO A 156 -5.11 -15.38 -11.32
CA PRO A 156 -6.30 -15.26 -12.16
C PRO A 156 -7.30 -16.41 -11.96
N ALA A 157 -8.52 -16.17 -12.43
CA ALA A 157 -9.50 -17.14 -12.93
C ALA A 157 -8.89 -18.11 -13.99
N HIS A 158 -7.80 -18.80 -13.63
CA HIS A 158 -7.01 -19.73 -14.43
C HIS A 158 -7.65 -21.13 -14.42
N ARG A 159 -8.99 -21.17 -14.39
CA ARG A 159 -9.79 -22.40 -14.33
C ARG A 159 -10.99 -22.44 -15.27
N ASP A 160 -11.05 -21.59 -16.29
CA ASP A 160 -12.03 -21.77 -17.38
C ASP A 160 -11.30 -21.96 -18.72
N ASN A 161 -10.78 -23.19 -18.93
CA ASN A 161 -10.64 -23.91 -20.21
C ASN A 161 -9.53 -24.99 -20.11
N ALA A 162 -9.88 -26.15 -19.57
CA ALA A 162 -9.32 -27.45 -19.98
C ALA A 162 -10.32 -28.56 -19.64
#